data_AF-A0A3M4QDB2-F1
#
_entry.id   AF-A0A3M4QDB2-F1
#
_cell.length_a   1.000
_cell.length_b   1.000
_cell.length_c   1.000
_cell.angle_alpha   90.00
_cell.angle_beta   90.00
_cell.angle_gamma   90.00
#
_symmetry.space_group_name_H-M   'P 1'
#
loop_
_entity.id
_entity.type
_entity.pdbx_description
1 polymer ?
#
loop_
_entity_poly.entity_id
_entity_poly.type
_entity_poly.pdbx_seq_one_letter_code
_entity_poly.pdbx_strand_id
1 'polypeptide(L)'
;MLTSLKQEKFMWLALIAAIAAYPLEHWMLHSGQMVALLGGMALIAFIVMASMRVAHHAEQLAEKVGDPYGTMILTLAAVLVEVVILAIMMSNEPSPMLVRDTIYSAVIF
;
A
#
# COMPACT_ATOMS: atom_id res chain seq x y z
N MET A 1 17.62 -18.85 2.81
CA MET A 1 16.42 -18.99 3.65
C MET A 1 16.35 -17.98 4.82
N LEU A 2 17.44 -17.62 5.49
CA LEU A 2 17.44 -16.63 6.60
C LEU A 2 17.24 -15.15 6.19
N THR A 3 17.40 -14.82 4.91
CA THR A 3 17.24 -13.45 4.38
C THR A 3 15.77 -13.04 4.22
N SER A 4 14.86 -13.99 4.00
CA SER A 4 13.42 -13.74 3.82
C SER A 4 12.75 -13.28 5.12
N LEU A 5 13.16 -13.83 6.27
CA LEU A 5 12.63 -13.47 7.60
C LEU A 5 13.11 -12.10 8.10
N LYS A 6 14.31 -11.64 7.68
CA LYS A 6 14.74 -10.25 7.93
C LYS A 6 13.94 -9.25 7.09
N GLN A 7 13.40 -9.73 5.97
CA GLN A 7 12.67 -8.97 4.97
C GLN A 7 11.19 -8.76 5.36
N GLU A 8 10.61 -9.67 6.15
CA GLU A 8 9.29 -9.54 6.78
C GLU A 8 9.23 -8.42 7.84
N LYS A 9 10.37 -8.08 8.48
CA LYS A 9 10.40 -7.07 9.56
C LYS A 9 9.89 -5.71 9.11
N PHE A 10 10.12 -5.32 7.85
CA PHE A 10 9.63 -4.05 7.33
C PHE A 10 8.10 -4.03 7.15
N MET A 11 7.50 -5.18 6.83
CA MET A 11 6.05 -5.31 6.73
C MET A 11 5.41 -5.26 8.12
N TRP A 12 6.00 -5.95 9.09
CA TRP A 12 5.60 -5.84 10.49
C TRP A 12 5.78 -4.43 11.05
N LEU A 13 6.89 -3.75 10.73
CA LEU A 13 7.12 -2.36 11.11
C LEU A 13 6.10 -1.41 10.48
N ALA A 14 5.78 -1.59 9.19
CA ALA A 14 4.75 -0.79 8.52
C ALA A 14 3.35 -1.03 9.10
N LEU A 15 3.03 -2.28 9.45
CA LEU A 15 1.77 -2.62 10.11
C LEU A 15 1.69 -1.96 11.50
N ILE A 16 2.75 -2.05 12.30
CA ILE A 16 2.84 -1.41 13.62
C ILE A 16 2.74 0.12 13.46
N ALA A 17 3.43 0.70 12.48
CA ALA A 17 3.37 2.12 12.19
C ALA A 17 1.94 2.56 11.79
N ALA A 18 1.24 1.76 10.97
CA ALA A 18 -0.15 2.04 10.60
C ALA A 18 -1.10 1.97 11.81
N ILE A 19 -0.96 0.93 12.65
CA ILE A 19 -1.77 0.77 13.87
C ILE A 19 -1.47 1.90 14.87
N ALA A 20 -0.22 2.30 15.01
CA ALA A 20 0.20 3.37 15.91
C ALA A 20 -0.19 4.77 15.40
N ALA A 21 -0.22 4.98 14.07
CA ALA A 21 -0.60 6.26 13.46
C ALA A 21 -2.08 6.58 13.69
N TYR A 22 -2.96 5.59 13.65
CA TYR A 22 -4.41 5.77 13.80
C TYR A 22 -4.83 6.48 15.11
N PRO A 23 -4.34 6.09 16.31
CA PRO A 23 -4.60 6.83 17.54
C PRO A 23 -3.74 8.10 17.70
N LEU A 24 -2.55 8.16 17.08
CA LEU A 24 -1.68 9.33 17.17
C LEU A 24 -2.19 10.51 16.35
N GLU A 25 -2.95 10.27 15.27
CA GLU A 25 -3.44 11.30 14.36
C GLU A 25 -4.10 12.46 15.10
N HIS A 26 -4.98 12.13 16.06
CA HIS A 26 -5.73 13.13 16.82
C HIS A 26 -4.82 14.02 17.69
N TRP A 27 -3.75 13.45 18.25
CA TRP A 27 -2.75 14.17 19.04
C TRP A 27 -1.79 14.98 18.16
N MET A 28 -1.43 14.46 16.98
CA MET A 28 -0.53 15.13 16.05
C MET A 28 -1.17 16.36 15.41
N LEU A 29 -2.47 16.31 15.12
CA LEU A 29 -3.22 17.44 14.58
C LEU A 29 -3.34 18.61 15.59
N HIS A 30 -3.42 18.32 16.89
CA HIS A 30 -3.44 19.35 17.94
C HIS A 30 -2.07 19.92 18.32
N SER A 31 -0.98 19.20 18.05
CA SER A 31 0.38 19.56 18.50
C SER A 31 1.11 20.57 17.61
N GLY A 32 0.45 21.11 16.57
CA GLY A 32 0.96 22.15 15.68
C GLY A 32 1.37 21.66 14.28
N GLN A 33 1.33 22.57 13.31
CA GLN A 33 1.46 22.28 11.86
C GLN A 33 2.75 21.52 11.51
N MET A 34 3.87 21.82 12.18
CA MET A 34 5.16 21.19 11.86
C MET A 34 5.21 19.71 12.26
N VAL A 35 4.57 19.34 13.38
CA VAL A 35 4.48 17.94 13.82
C VAL A 35 3.57 17.13 12.91
N ALA A 36 2.44 17.71 12.49
CA ALA A 36 1.53 17.09 11.54
C ALA A 36 2.20 16.81 10.18
N LEU A 37 2.97 17.78 9.65
CA LEU A 37 3.68 17.60 8.38
C LEU A 37 4.76 16.50 8.46
N LEU A 38 5.58 16.51 9.50
CA LEU A 38 6.60 15.47 9.70
C LEU A 38 5.98 14.09 9.88
N GLY A 39 4.86 14.01 10.61
CA GLY A 39 4.08 12.79 10.77
C GLY A 39 3.53 12.24 9.46
N GLY A 40 2.89 13.11 8.67
CA GLY A 40 2.35 12.76 7.36
C GLY A 40 3.44 12.28 6.42
N MET A 41 4.59 12.97 6.36
CA MET A 41 5.74 12.54 5.57
C MET A 41 6.27 11.16 6.00
N ALA A 42 6.39 10.93 7.30
CA ALA A 42 6.81 9.62 7.81
C ALA A 42 5.81 8.52 7.43
N LEU A 43 4.51 8.78 7.55
CA LEU A 43 3.47 7.83 7.18
C LEU A 43 3.53 7.49 5.68
N ILE A 44 3.65 8.49 4.81
CA ILE A 44 3.80 8.30 3.36
C ILE A 44 5.04 7.44 3.07
N ALA A 45 6.17 7.72 3.71
CA ALA A 45 7.38 6.93 3.53
C ALA A 45 7.17 5.46 3.94
N PHE A 46 6.46 5.21 5.05
CA PHE A 46 6.11 3.85 5.48
C PHE A 46 5.21 3.13 4.47
N ILE A 47 4.19 3.81 3.92
CA ILE A 47 3.28 3.26 2.91
C ILE A 47 4.06 2.88 1.65
N VAL A 48 4.92 3.76 1.15
CA VAL A 48 5.74 3.50 -0.05
C VAL A 48 6.68 2.31 0.18
N MET A 49 7.39 2.29 1.32
CA MET A 49 8.25 1.17 1.67
C MET A 49 7.47 -0.15 1.75
N ALA A 50 6.29 -0.16 2.36
CA ALA A 50 5.46 -1.36 2.45
C ALA A 50 5.00 -1.84 1.06
N SER A 51 4.51 -0.93 0.22
CA SER A 51 4.02 -1.23 -1.12
C SER A 51 5.12 -1.84 -2.01
N MET A 52 6.31 -1.24 -2.04
CA MET A 52 7.46 -1.77 -2.80
C MET A 52 7.85 -3.19 -2.36
N ARG A 53 7.75 -3.46 -1.05
CA ARG A 53 8.07 -4.79 -0.51
C ARG A 53 7.03 -5.82 -0.94
N VAL A 54 5.74 -5.48 -0.94
CA VAL A 54 4.67 -6.36 -1.43
C VAL A 54 4.86 -6.67 -2.92
N ALA A 55 5.14 -5.66 -3.75
CA ALA A 55 5.41 -5.83 -5.18
C ALA A 55 6.58 -6.79 -5.43
N HIS A 56 7.67 -6.64 -4.67
CA HIS A 56 8.83 -7.53 -4.79
C HIS A 56 8.50 -9.01 -4.46
N HIS A 57 7.59 -9.27 -3.52
CA HIS A 57 7.15 -10.64 -3.26
C HIS A 57 6.30 -11.20 -4.40
N ALA A 58 5.47 -10.36 -5.03
CA ALA A 58 4.71 -10.75 -6.21
C ALA A 58 5.64 -11.09 -7.39
N GLU A 59 6.69 -10.30 -7.60
CA GLU A 59 7.74 -10.59 -8.60
C GLU A 59 8.47 -11.91 -8.30
N GLN A 60 8.93 -12.12 -7.06
CA GLN A 60 9.58 -13.38 -6.68
C GLN A 60 8.67 -14.59 -6.88
N LEU A 61 7.36 -14.43 -6.65
CA LEU A 61 6.39 -15.49 -6.91
C LEU A 61 6.23 -15.70 -8.42
N ALA A 62 6.14 -14.63 -9.21
CA ALA A 62 6.03 -14.70 -10.66
C ALA A 62 7.24 -15.40 -11.30
N GLU A 63 8.47 -15.06 -10.87
CA GLU A 63 9.70 -15.70 -11.34
C GLU A 63 9.75 -17.20 -11.02
N LYS A 64 9.28 -17.60 -9.82
CA LYS A 64 9.25 -19.01 -9.41
C LYS A 64 8.29 -19.84 -10.23
N VAL A 65 7.18 -19.27 -10.67
CA VAL A 65 6.16 -19.98 -11.45
C VAL A 65 6.55 -19.99 -12.94
N GLY A 66 7.25 -18.96 -13.42
CA GLY A 66 7.70 -18.86 -14.81
C GLY A 66 6.55 -18.54 -15.77
N ASP A 67 6.89 -18.27 -17.04
CA ASP A 67 5.88 -17.89 -18.04
C ASP A 67 5.08 -19.10 -18.55
N PRO A 68 3.76 -18.93 -18.81
CA PRO A 68 3.00 -17.67 -18.85
C PRO A 68 2.33 -17.26 -17.53
N TYR A 69 2.35 -18.14 -16.52
CA TYR A 69 1.61 -17.95 -15.28
C TYR A 69 2.19 -16.84 -14.40
N GLY A 70 3.52 -16.65 -14.41
CA GLY A 70 4.19 -15.55 -13.71
C GLY A 70 3.67 -14.19 -14.16
N THR A 71 3.55 -13.99 -15.47
CA THR A 71 2.96 -12.77 -16.04
C THR A 71 1.50 -12.59 -15.60
N MET A 72 0.68 -13.65 -15.57
CA MET A 72 -0.71 -13.56 -15.07
C MET A 72 -0.79 -13.22 -13.57
N ILE A 73 0.15 -13.73 -12.76
CA ILE A 73 0.21 -13.40 -11.33
C ILE A 73 0.54 -11.93 -11.14
N LEU A 74 1.49 -11.39 -11.92
CA LEU A 74 1.89 -9.99 -11.81
C LEU A 74 0.75 -9.04 -12.18
N THR A 75 0.04 -9.33 -13.28
CA THR A 75 -1.10 -8.52 -13.72
C THR A 75 -2.27 -8.63 -12.75
N LEU A 76 -2.57 -9.83 -12.24
CA LEU A 76 -3.62 -10.02 -11.24
C LEU A 76 -3.29 -9.30 -9.93
N ALA A 77 -2.03 -9.33 -9.48
CA ALA A 77 -1.60 -8.64 -8.27
C ALA A 77 -1.78 -7.12 -8.40
N ALA A 78 -1.41 -6.54 -9.54
CA ALA A 78 -1.59 -5.12 -9.81
C ALA A 78 -3.07 -4.71 -9.76
N VAL A 79 -3.94 -5.43 -10.49
CA VAL A 79 -5.39 -5.18 -10.51
C VAL A 79 -6.02 -5.35 -9.12
N LEU A 80 -5.57 -6.33 -8.34
CA LEU A 80 -6.11 -6.58 -7.00
C LEU A 80 -5.85 -5.40 -6.06
N VAL A 81 -4.66 -4.80 -6.11
CA VAL A 81 -4.33 -3.61 -5.30
C VAL A 81 -5.29 -2.45 -5.63
N GLU A 82 -5.57 -2.21 -6.90
CA GLU A 82 -6.49 -1.15 -7.32
C GLU A 82 -7.92 -1.40 -6.83
N VAL A 83 -8.42 -2.62 -7.00
CA VAL A 83 -9.78 -2.99 -6.54
C VAL A 83 -9.91 -2.82 -5.03
N VAL A 84 -8.87 -3.17 -4.25
CA VAL A 84 -8.85 -2.96 -2.80
C VAL A 84 -8.88 -1.47 -2.45
N ILE A 85 -8.08 -0.64 -3.12
CA ILE A 85 -8.08 0.82 -2.89
C ILE A 85 -9.46 1.40 -3.21
N LEU A 86 -10.06 1.02 -4.33
CA LEU A 86 -11.41 1.44 -4.72
C LEU A 86 -12.44 1.03 -3.67
N ALA A 87 -12.38 -0.20 -3.16
CA ALA A 87 -13.27 -0.70 -2.12
C ALA A 87 -13.15 0.10 -0.81
N ILE A 88 -11.91 0.44 -0.40
CA ILE A 88 -11.65 1.28 0.77
C ILE A 88 -12.23 2.69 0.56
N MET A 89 -12.01 3.29 -0.61
CA MET A 89 -12.53 4.63 -0.93
C MET A 89 -14.06 4.66 -0.88
N MET A 90 -14.71 3.67 -1.48
CA MET A 90 -16.18 3.55 -1.47
C MET A 90 -16.76 3.32 -0.06
N SER A 91 -15.99 2.69 0.83
CA SER A 91 -16.43 2.40 2.20
C SER A 91 -16.37 3.62 3.12
N ASN A 92 -15.43 4.54 2.87
CA ASN A 92 -15.18 5.68 3.77
C ASN A 92 -15.98 6.93 3.38
N GLU A 93 -15.97 7.29 2.08
CA GLU A 93 -16.81 8.35 1.52
C GLU A 93 -17.19 7.97 0.07
N PRO A 94 -18.46 7.62 -0.20
CA PRO A 94 -18.87 7.26 -1.55
C PRO A 94 -18.89 8.51 -2.44
N SER A 95 -17.75 8.80 -3.06
CA SER A 95 -17.59 9.80 -4.14
C SER A 95 -17.52 9.08 -5.49
N PRO A 96 -18.63 8.99 -6.24
CA PRO A 96 -18.67 8.26 -7.50
C PRO A 96 -17.73 8.83 -8.57
N MET A 97 -17.43 10.13 -8.49
CA MET A 97 -16.52 10.81 -9.42
C MET A 97 -15.07 10.35 -9.21
N LEU A 98 -14.64 10.26 -7.95
CA LEU A 98 -13.29 9.83 -7.58
C LEU A 98 -13.04 8.37 -7.98
N VAL A 99 -14.02 7.49 -7.72
CA VAL A 99 -13.99 6.06 -8.09
C VAL A 99 -13.85 5.89 -9.61
N ARG A 100 -14.65 6.63 -10.38
CA ARG A 100 -14.61 6.60 -11.84
C ARG A 100 -13.24 7.04 -12.37
N ASP A 101 -12.70 8.12 -11.83
CA ASP A 101 -11.42 8.67 -12.29
C ASP A 101 -10.25 7.72 -11.96
N THR A 102 -10.31 7.03 -10.81
CA THR A 102 -9.34 5.97 -10.47
C THR A 102 -9.44 4.75 -11.41
N ILE A 103 -10.66 4.31 -11.75
CA ILE A 103 -10.85 3.21 -12.73
C ILE A 103 -10.32 3.60 -14.11
N TYR A 104 -10.59 4.82 -14.57
CA TYR A 104 -10.03 5.27 -15.85
C TYR A 104 -8.51 5.35 -15.82
N SER A 105 -7.92 5.81 -14.72
CA SER A 105 -6.47 5.87 -14.60
C SER A 105 -5.81 4.48 -14.58
N ALA A 106 -6.47 3.50 -13.97
CA ALA A 106 -6.04 2.10 -13.95
C ALA A 106 -6.06 1.43 -15.33
N VAL A 107 -7.10 1.66 -16.13
CA VAL A 107 -7.26 1.04 -17.47
C VAL A 107 -6.25 1.60 -18.49
N ILE A 108 -5.72 2.79 -18.27
CA ILE A 108 -4.75 3.44 -19.18
C ILE A 108 -3.32 2.88 -18.99
N PHE A 109 -3.05 2.19 -17.87
CA PHE A 109 -1.77 1.52 -17.57
C PHE A 109 -1.60 0.20 -18.35
#